data_AF-A0A9D7HGU0-F1
#
_entry.id   AF-A0A9D7HGU0-F1
#
_cell.length_a   1.000
_cell.length_b   1.000
_cell.length_c   1.000
_cell.angle_alpha   90.00
_cell.angle_beta   90.00
_cell.angle_gamma   90.00
#
_symmetry.space_group_name_H-M   'P 1'
#
loop_
_entity.id
_entity.type
_entity.pdbx_description
1 polymer ?
#
loop_
_entity_poly.entity_id
_entity_poly.type
_entity_poly.pdbx_seq_one_letter_code
_entity_poly.pdbx_strand_id
1 'polypeptide(L)'
;MKDFKKLKMWQKAMDITDMVFDLYEEQPWQKVAELKGQSTRAAISIASNIAEGNSRRSEKDKHRYMEIALGSAFELETQTLALQRRKWVRASVSC
;
A
#
# COMPACT_ATOMS: atom_id res chain seq x y z
N MET A 1 5.28 -16.15 18.80
CA MET A 1 4.67 -15.11 17.94
C MET A 1 4.82 -15.55 16.49
N LYS A 2 3.76 -15.52 15.68
CA LYS A 2 3.90 -15.83 14.24
C LYS A 2 4.72 -14.72 13.60
N ASP A 3 5.86 -15.08 13.02
CA ASP A 3 6.75 -14.12 12.38
C ASP A 3 6.16 -13.69 11.03
N PHE A 4 5.41 -12.59 11.03
CA PHE A 4 4.76 -12.05 9.84
C PHE A 4 5.76 -11.59 8.78
N LYS A 5 7.01 -11.30 9.17
CA LYS A 5 8.06 -10.83 8.24
C LYS A 5 8.46 -11.89 7.22
N LYS A 6 8.14 -13.17 7.49
CA LYS A 6 8.34 -14.28 6.55
C LYS A 6 7.22 -14.41 5.51
N LEU A 7 6.11 -13.68 5.67
CA LEU A 7 5.01 -13.73 4.71
C LEU A 7 5.40 -12.98 3.44
N LYS A 8 5.39 -13.68 2.29
CA LYS A 8 5.66 -13.06 0.99
C LYS A 8 4.73 -11.88 0.69
N MET A 9 3.45 -11.98 1.09
CA MET A 9 2.50 -10.87 0.93
C MET A 9 2.87 -9.64 1.75
N TRP A 10 3.42 -9.83 2.96
CA TRP A 10 3.86 -8.71 3.80
C TRP A 10 5.10 -8.05 3.22
N GLN A 11 6.07 -8.85 2.74
CA GLN A 11 7.27 -8.34 2.07
C GLN A 11 6.89 -7.49 0.85
N LYS A 12 6.00 -8.00 -0.01
CA LYS A 12 5.48 -7.23 -1.15
C LYS A 12 4.76 -5.93 -0.74
N ALA A 13 4.03 -5.94 0.37
CA ALA A 13 3.39 -4.74 0.89
C ALA A 13 4.40 -3.71 1.41
N MET A 14 5.53 -4.15 1.96
CA MET A 14 6.65 -3.27 2.29
C MET A 14 7.32 -2.72 1.03
N ASP A 15 7.57 -3.55 0.01
CA ASP A 15 8.11 -3.08 -1.28
C ASP A 15 7.19 -2.00 -1.89
N ILE A 16 5.87 -2.18 -1.81
CA ILE A 16 4.88 -1.17 -2.24
C ILE A 16 4.99 0.11 -1.41
N THR A 17 5.20 -0.02 -0.10
CA THR A 17 5.37 1.13 0.79
C THR A 17 6.59 1.95 0.39
N ASP A 18 7.73 1.29 0.15
CA ASP A 18 8.97 1.95 -0.27
C ASP A 18 8.78 2.63 -1.65
N MET A 19 8.16 1.96 -2.62
CA MET A 19 7.86 2.55 -3.93
C MET A 19 6.98 3.81 -3.84
N VAL A 20 6.04 3.86 -2.89
CA VAL A 20 5.20 5.04 -2.66
C VAL A 20 6.02 6.17 -2.02
N PHE A 21 6.89 5.88 -1.05
CA PHE A 21 7.78 6.88 -0.49
C PHE A 21 8.69 7.48 -1.57
N ASP A 22 9.37 6.64 -2.34
CA ASP A 22 10.27 7.04 -3.43
C ASP A 22 9.54 7.93 -4.46
N LEU A 23 8.37 7.50 -4.91
CA LEU A 23 7.52 8.27 -5.82
C LEU A 23 7.25 9.69 -5.31
N TYR A 24 7.02 9.81 -4.00
CA TYR A 24 6.68 11.06 -3.34
C TYR A 24 7.88 11.91 -2.89
N GLU A 25 9.10 11.41 -3.03
CA GLU A 25 10.36 12.13 -2.79
C GLU A 25 10.98 12.64 -4.09
N GLU A 26 10.82 11.92 -5.20
CA GLU A 26 11.42 12.27 -6.50
C GLU A 26 10.76 13.45 -7.23
N GLN A 27 9.57 13.91 -6.83
CA GLN A 27 8.86 15.00 -7.51
C GLN A 27 8.45 16.13 -6.55
N PRO A 28 8.50 17.40 -6.98
CA PRO A 28 7.96 18.51 -6.21
C PRO A 28 6.42 18.51 -6.25
N TRP A 29 5.81 17.67 -5.40
CA TRP A 29 4.36 17.49 -5.28
C TRP A 29 3.62 18.67 -4.62
N GLN A 30 4.06 19.92 -4.82
CA GLN A 30 3.48 21.08 -4.14
C GLN A 30 1.97 21.26 -4.37
N LYS A 31 1.42 20.70 -5.46
CA LYS A 31 -0.03 20.73 -5.75
C LYS A 31 -0.82 19.53 -5.21
N VAL A 32 -0.19 18.59 -4.50
CA VAL A 32 -0.77 17.28 -4.13
C VAL A 32 -0.30 16.74 -2.78
N ALA A 33 0.14 17.62 -1.87
CA ALA A 33 0.61 17.21 -0.54
C ALA A 33 -0.40 16.35 0.24
N GLU A 34 -1.70 16.63 0.10
CA GLU A 34 -2.75 15.81 0.72
C GLU A 34 -2.81 14.39 0.15
N LEU A 35 -2.58 14.23 -1.15
CA LEU A 35 -2.56 12.93 -1.81
C LEU A 35 -1.34 12.11 -1.41
N LYS A 36 -0.16 12.74 -1.27
CA LYS A 36 1.03 12.11 -0.68
C LYS A 36 0.70 11.46 0.65
N GLY A 37 0.07 12.22 1.55
CA GLY A 37 -0.33 11.71 2.84
C GLY A 37 -1.33 10.55 2.77
N GLN A 38 -2.33 10.63 1.88
CA GLN A 38 -3.31 9.56 1.70
C GLN A 38 -2.67 8.28 1.14
N SER A 39 -1.90 8.37 0.07
CA SER A 39 -1.24 7.22 -0.56
C SER A 39 -0.22 6.56 0.36
N THR A 40 0.56 7.35 1.10
CA THR A 40 1.52 6.82 2.08
C THR A 40 0.80 6.04 3.19
N ARG A 41 -0.30 6.58 3.71
CA ARG A 41 -1.11 5.89 4.73
C ARG A 41 -1.75 4.61 4.19
N ALA A 42 -2.28 4.66 2.96
CA ALA A 42 -2.86 3.48 2.31
C ALA A 42 -1.80 2.36 2.15
N ALA A 43 -0.60 2.69 1.66
CA ALA A 43 0.48 1.72 1.49
C ALA A 43 0.91 1.06 2.83
N ILE A 44 1.18 1.87 3.85
CA ILE A 44 1.52 1.38 5.21
C ILE A 44 0.39 0.52 5.80
N SER A 45 -0.86 0.90 5.54
CA SER A 45 -2.05 0.16 6.02
C SER A 45 -2.10 -1.26 5.46
N ILE A 46 -1.69 -1.50 4.21
CA ILE A 46 -1.64 -2.85 3.62
C ILE A 46 -0.73 -3.76 4.46
N ALA A 47 0.52 -3.35 4.69
CA ALA A 47 1.48 -4.13 5.46
C ALA A 47 1.06 -4.28 6.94
N SER A 48 0.51 -3.22 7.53
CA SER A 48 0.06 -3.20 8.92
C SER A 48 -1.09 -4.19 9.15
N ASN A 49 -2.09 -4.20 8.28
CA ASN A 49 -3.23 -5.11 8.38
C ASN A 49 -2.84 -6.56 8.11
N ILE A 50 -1.88 -6.83 7.19
CA ILE A 50 -1.34 -8.19 7.00
C ILE A 50 -0.66 -8.69 8.29
N ALA A 51 0.16 -7.85 8.92
CA ALA A 51 0.86 -8.20 10.16
C ALA A 51 -0.13 -8.42 11.32
N GLU A 52 -1.10 -7.52 11.46
CA GLU A 52 -2.13 -7.60 12.51
C GLU A 52 -3.02 -8.83 12.31
N GLY A 53 -3.47 -9.08 11.08
CA GLY A 53 -4.19 -10.29 10.69
C GLY A 53 -3.41 -11.55 11.06
N ASN A 54 -2.13 -11.65 10.70
CA ASN A 54 -1.29 -12.79 11.02
C ASN A 54 -1.16 -13.05 12.54
N SER A 55 -1.32 -12.02 13.38
CA SER A 55 -1.31 -12.16 14.84
C SER A 55 -2.60 -12.77 15.41
N ARG A 56 -3.72 -12.76 14.65
CA ARG A 56 -5.03 -13.21 15.11
C ARG A 56 -5.13 -14.73 15.24
N ARG A 57 -5.92 -15.17 16.22
CA ARG A 57 -6.13 -16.60 16.52
C ARG A 57 -7.20 -17.23 15.63
N SER A 58 -8.30 -16.53 15.37
CA SER A 58 -9.41 -17.03 14.58
C SER A 58 -9.17 -16.77 13.08
N GLU A 59 -9.61 -17.70 12.22
CA GLU A 59 -9.56 -17.48 10.76
C GLU A 59 -10.49 -16.34 10.33
N LYS A 60 -11.63 -16.17 11.00
CA LYS A 60 -12.58 -15.08 10.73
C LYS A 60 -11.91 -13.71 10.90
N ASP A 61 -11.19 -13.51 12.00
CA ASP A 61 -10.49 -12.23 12.22
C ASP A 61 -9.35 -12.04 11.23
N LYS A 62 -8.57 -13.10 10.93
CA LYS A 62 -7.53 -13.03 9.90
C LYS A 62 -8.10 -12.55 8.57
N HIS A 63 -9.18 -13.15 8.09
CA HIS A 63 -9.83 -12.74 6.84
C HIS A 63 -10.28 -11.28 6.89
N ARG A 64 -10.91 -10.83 7.98
CA ARG A 64 -11.31 -9.43 8.14
C ARG A 64 -10.14 -8.47 7.96
N TYR A 65 -8.97 -8.76 8.54
CA TYR A 65 -7.77 -7.94 8.34
C TYR A 65 -7.22 -8.01 6.91
N MET A 66 -7.32 -9.16 6.25
CA MET A 66 -6.93 -9.28 4.83
C MET A 66 -7.87 -8.49 3.91
N GLU A 67 -9.17 -8.43 4.21
CA GLU A 67 -10.13 -7.59 3.49
C GLU A 67 -9.81 -6.11 3.66
N ILE A 68 -9.43 -5.68 4.87
CA ILE A 68 -8.99 -4.29 5.10
C ILE A 68 -7.71 -3.98 4.32
N ALA A 69 -6.73 -4.89 4.34
CA ALA A 69 -5.50 -4.74 3.56
C ALA A 69 -5.79 -4.62 2.05
N LEU A 70 -6.73 -5.44 1.54
CA LEU A 70 -7.17 -5.38 0.15
C LEU A 70 -7.89 -4.06 -0.17
N GLY A 71 -8.72 -3.55 0.74
CA GLY A 71 -9.36 -2.24 0.61
C GLY A 71 -8.34 -1.11 0.49
N SER A 72 -7.30 -1.12 1.33
CA SER A 72 -6.19 -0.15 1.24
C SER A 72 -5.40 -0.29 -0.07
N ALA A 73 -5.24 -1.51 -0.60
CA ALA A 73 -4.59 -1.74 -1.88
C ALA A 73 -5.40 -1.13 -3.05
N PHE A 74 -6.72 -1.32 -3.08
CA PHE A 74 -7.58 -0.71 -4.09
C PHE A 74 -7.65 0.81 -4.01
N GLU A 75 -7.62 1.36 -2.79
CA GLU A 75 -7.51 2.81 -2.58
C GLU A 75 -6.21 3.36 -3.20
N LEU A 76 -5.08 2.73 -2.90
CA LEU A 76 -3.77 3.14 -3.43
C LEU A 76 -3.69 3.00 -4.95
N GLU A 77 -4.23 1.90 -5.51
CA GLU A 77 -4.30 1.69 -6.96
C GLU A 77 -5.14 2.78 -7.63
N THR A 78 -6.29 3.12 -7.06
CA THR A 78 -7.16 4.19 -7.57
C THR A 78 -6.45 5.54 -7.59
N GLN A 79 -5.75 5.89 -6.51
CA GLN A 79 -4.96 7.12 -6.42
C GLN A 79 -3.82 7.14 -7.46
N THR A 80 -3.14 6.00 -7.65
CA THR A 80 -2.07 5.84 -8.64
C THR A 80 -2.60 6.01 -10.07
N LEU A 81 -3.73 5.39 -10.40
CA LEU A 81 -4.38 5.56 -11.69
C LEU A 81 -4.79 7.03 -11.94
N ALA A 82 -5.27 7.73 -10.91
CA ALA A 82 -5.60 9.15 -11.02
C ALA A 82 -4.36 10.01 -11.36
N LEU A 83 -3.22 9.72 -10.74
CA LEU A 83 -1.93 10.36 -11.04
C LEU A 83 -1.46 10.08 -12.48
N GLN A 84 -1.59 8.83 -12.93
CA GLN A 84 -1.23 8.42 -14.30
C GLN A 84 -2.11 9.11 -15.35
N ARG A 85 -3.42 9.25 -15.11
CA ARG A 85 -4.34 10.00 -16.00
C ARG A 85 -3.97 11.47 -16.15
N ARG A 86 -3.38 12.06 -15.11
CA ARG A 86 -2.82 13.42 -15.13
C ARG A 86 -1.43 13.49 -15.74
N LYS A 87 -0.83 12.34 -16.10
CA LYS A 87 0.55 12.17 -16.59
C LYS A 87 1.60 12.64 -15.60
N TRP A 88 1.29 12.59 -14.30
CA TRP A 88 2.23 12.98 -13.25
C TRP A 88 3.17 11.85 -12.86
N VAL A 89 2.73 10.62 -13.07
CA VAL A 89 3.52 9.41 -12.86
C VAL A 89 3.49 8.62 -14.17
N ARG A 90 4.65 8.11 -14.59
CA ARG A 90 4.71 7.24 -15.77
C ARG A 90 4.07 5.90 -15.40
N ALA A 91 3.27 5.33 -16.29
CA ALA A 91 2.94 3.92 -16.15
C ALA A 91 4.26 3.14 -16.27
N SER A 92 4.62 2.38 -15.24
CA SER A 92 5.62 1.33 -15.38
C SER A 92 5.00 0.28 -16.31
N VAL A 93 5.35 0.35 -17.59
CA VAL A 93 5.05 -0.71 -18.55
C VAL A 93 5.92 -1.89 -18.16
N SER A 94 5.34 -2.84 -17.44
CA SER A 94 5.88 -4.20 -17.38
C SER A 94 4.92 -5.07 -18.18
N CYS A 95 5.33 -5.31 -19.43
CA CYS A 95 4.86 -6.44 -20.23
C CYS A 95 5.14 -7.75 -19.48
#